data_AF-A0A2W4LH45-F1
#
_entry.id   AF-A0A2W4LH45-F1
#
_cell.length_a   1.000
_cell.length_b   1.000
_cell.length_c   1.000
_cell.angle_alpha   90.00
_cell.angle_beta   90.00
_cell.angle_gamma   90.00
#
_symmetry.space_group_name_H-M   'P 1'
#
loop_
_entity.id
_entity.type
_entity.pdbx_description
1 polymer ?
#
loop_
_entity_poly.entity_id
_entity_poly.type
_entity_poly.pdbx_seq_one_letter_code
_entity_poly.pdbx_strand_id
1 'polypeptide(L)'
;CGNTIGHGGGGSIRGAGPLKNLVFSVHMYDVYGQSSRVSSYFTTFLSNYVAPLIVGEFAADHGPGKEVDEDTIMQLAEQHGIGYLGWSWSGNGDGLQSLDITTNFDPNNLTPWGNRLINGANGIVSTSDLCTCFN
;
A
#
# COMPACT_ATOMS: atom_id res chain seq x y z
N CYS A 1 8.30 18.12 4.88
CA CYS A 1 7.56 17.46 5.97
C CYS A 1 8.18 16.09 6.21
N GLY A 2 8.78 15.87 7.38
CA GLY A 2 9.51 14.63 7.67
C GLY A 2 8.56 13.49 8.05
N ASN A 3 8.92 12.26 7.68
CA ASN A 3 8.18 11.05 8.03
C ASN A 3 8.32 10.75 9.53
N THR A 4 7.47 11.36 10.37
CA THR A 4 7.52 11.24 11.84
C THR A 4 7.45 9.79 12.33
N ILE A 5 6.72 8.94 11.62
CA ILE A 5 6.56 7.52 11.96
C ILE A 5 7.87 6.76 11.73
N GLY A 6 8.50 6.93 10.56
CA GLY A 6 9.76 6.27 10.20
C GLY A 6 11.01 6.76 10.95
N HIS A 7 10.92 7.90 11.65
CA HIS A 7 12.03 8.48 12.43
C HIS A 7 11.80 8.39 13.95
N GLY A 8 11.08 7.38 14.43
CA GLY A 8 10.96 7.06 15.86
C GLY A 8 9.80 7.73 16.61
N GLY A 9 8.98 8.55 15.95
CA GLY A 9 7.78 9.16 16.56
C GLY A 9 6.64 8.17 16.82
N GLY A 10 6.66 6.98 16.18
CA GLY A 10 5.60 5.98 16.31
C GLY A 10 5.39 5.48 17.75
N GLY A 11 6.46 5.42 18.56
CA GLY A 11 6.39 4.99 19.95
C GLY A 11 5.53 5.93 20.81
N SER A 12 5.73 7.24 20.66
CA SER A 12 4.94 8.26 21.37
C SER A 12 3.47 8.24 20.95
N ILE A 13 3.20 8.06 19.64
CA ILE A 13 1.83 8.01 19.10
C ILE A 13 1.09 6.79 19.64
N ARG A 14 1.70 5.59 19.60
CA ARG A 14 1.12 4.40 20.24
C ARG A 14 1.03 4.58 21.76
N GLY A 15 1.99 5.27 22.36
CA GLY A 15 2.03 5.62 23.78
C GLY A 15 0.86 6.47 24.26
N ALA A 16 0.25 7.27 23.39
CA ALA A 16 -0.86 8.15 23.74
C ALA A 16 -2.21 7.42 23.94
N GLY A 17 -2.48 6.34 23.18
CA GLY A 17 -3.76 5.63 23.26
C GLY A 17 -3.83 4.65 24.45
N PRO A 18 -4.91 4.61 25.26
CA PRO A 18 -4.98 3.71 26.42
C PRO A 18 -5.12 2.23 26.03
N LEU A 19 -5.74 1.94 24.88
CA LEU A 19 -6.00 0.57 24.42
C LEU A 19 -4.82 -0.06 23.66
N LYS A 20 -3.87 0.75 23.19
CA LYS A 20 -2.74 0.31 22.33
C LYS A 20 -3.16 -0.44 21.04
N ASN A 21 -4.43 -0.31 20.64
CA ASN A 21 -4.99 -0.85 19.40
C ASN A 21 -4.82 0.19 18.28
N LEU A 22 -3.60 0.33 17.79
CA LEU A 22 -3.23 1.28 16.75
C LEU A 22 -2.54 0.54 15.61
N VAL A 23 -2.92 0.85 14.37
CA VAL A 23 -2.23 0.44 13.14
C VAL A 23 -1.72 1.71 12.45
N PHE A 24 -0.50 1.67 11.92
CA PHE A 24 0.02 2.72 11.06
C PHE A 24 -0.26 2.40 9.60
N SER A 25 -0.57 3.42 8.81
CA SER A 25 -0.71 3.33 7.37
C SER A 25 0.35 4.17 6.69
N VAL A 26 0.98 3.63 5.65
CA VAL A 26 1.83 4.38 4.72
C VAL A 26 1.18 4.40 3.34
N HIS A 27 1.25 5.55 2.68
CA HIS A 27 0.76 5.73 1.31
C HIS A 27 2.00 5.81 0.40
N MET A 28 2.15 4.82 -0.48
CA MET A 28 3.35 4.64 -1.29
C MET A 28 3.08 5.03 -2.74
N TYR A 29 3.40 6.28 -3.08
CA TYR A 29 3.36 6.82 -4.45
C TYR A 29 4.78 7.07 -4.97
N ASP A 30 4.99 8.08 -5.81
CA ASP A 30 6.20 8.35 -6.59
C ASP A 30 7.48 8.55 -5.77
N VAL A 31 7.35 8.88 -4.48
CA VAL A 31 8.47 8.85 -3.53
C VAL A 31 9.11 7.45 -3.46
N TYR A 32 8.35 6.39 -3.74
CA TYR A 32 8.71 4.98 -3.66
C TYR A 32 8.87 4.32 -5.05
N GLY A 33 9.17 5.09 -6.10
CA GLY A 33 9.48 4.55 -7.44
C GLY A 33 10.78 3.75 -7.59
N GLN A 34 11.38 3.29 -6.48
CA GLN A 34 12.59 2.46 -6.48
C GLN A 34 12.52 1.44 -5.35
N SER A 35 12.85 0.19 -5.68
CA SER A 35 12.88 -0.93 -4.74
C SER A 35 13.70 -0.66 -3.49
N SER A 36 14.81 0.07 -3.62
CA SER A 36 15.67 0.47 -2.50
C SER A 36 14.94 1.36 -1.48
N ARG A 37 14.04 2.23 -1.94
CA ARG A 37 13.25 3.12 -1.07
C ARG A 37 12.13 2.36 -0.37
N VAL A 38 11.43 1.48 -1.09
CA VAL A 38 10.41 0.59 -0.50
C VAL A 38 11.05 -0.29 0.57
N SER A 39 12.13 -0.99 0.22
CA SER A 39 12.87 -1.89 1.11
C SER A 39 13.40 -1.17 2.34
N SER A 40 13.95 0.04 2.17
CA SER A 40 14.45 0.86 3.27
C SER A 40 13.33 1.26 4.24
N TYR A 41 12.15 1.62 3.72
CA TYR A 41 11.00 1.96 4.57
C TYR A 41 10.54 0.74 5.38
N PHE A 42 10.30 -0.39 4.72
CA PHE A 42 9.88 -1.63 5.38
C PHE A 42 10.90 -2.04 6.46
N THR A 43 12.19 -2.06 6.12
CA THR A 43 13.27 -2.40 7.06
C THR A 43 13.33 -1.42 8.24
N THR A 44 13.21 -0.13 7.99
CA THR A 44 13.26 0.88 9.05
C THR A 44 12.04 0.78 9.96
N PHE A 45 10.85 0.61 9.40
CA PHE A 45 9.63 0.50 10.20
C PHE A 45 9.64 -0.77 11.06
N LEU A 46 9.97 -1.91 10.46
CA LEU A 46 10.00 -3.20 11.15
C LEU A 46 11.12 -3.27 12.18
N SER A 47 12.31 -2.73 11.90
CA SER A 47 13.39 -2.71 12.92
C SER A 47 13.04 -1.87 14.14
N ASN A 48 12.18 -0.87 13.98
CA ASN A 48 11.69 -0.04 15.08
C ASN A 48 10.37 -0.56 15.71
N TYR A 49 9.84 -1.70 15.24
CA TYR A 49 8.57 -2.37 15.61
C TYR A 49 7.71 -1.64 16.66
N VAL A 50 7.12 -0.51 16.26
CA VAL A 50 6.32 0.34 17.17
C VAL A 50 4.87 -0.10 17.22
N ALA A 51 4.26 -0.49 16.09
CA ALA A 51 2.92 -1.07 15.97
C ALA A 51 2.79 -1.78 14.60
N PRO A 52 1.68 -2.50 14.30
CA PRO A 52 1.42 -3.04 12.96
C PRO A 52 1.41 -1.95 11.87
N LEU A 53 1.82 -2.32 10.65
CA LEU A 53 1.82 -1.49 9.44
C LEU A 53 0.83 -2.05 8.42
N ILE A 54 0.22 -1.15 7.64
CA ILE A 54 -0.40 -1.43 6.35
C ILE A 54 0.13 -0.46 5.28
N VAL A 55 0.18 -0.91 4.03
CA VAL A 55 0.29 -0.01 2.87
C VAL A 55 -1.13 0.40 2.50
N GLY A 56 -1.64 1.48 3.09
CA GLY A 56 -3.05 1.84 2.97
C GLY A 56 -3.43 2.46 1.63
N GLU A 57 -2.45 2.94 0.85
CA GLU A 57 -2.64 3.37 -0.53
C GLU A 57 -1.36 3.15 -1.33
N PHE A 58 -1.48 2.71 -2.58
CA PHE A 58 -0.45 2.72 -3.60
C PHE A 58 -1.07 2.48 -4.97
N ALA A 59 -0.35 2.84 -6.02
CA ALA A 59 -0.68 2.52 -7.42
C ALA A 59 0.61 2.24 -8.20
N ALA A 60 0.52 1.95 -9.50
CA ALA A 60 1.70 1.78 -10.36
C ALA A 60 2.38 3.11 -10.72
N ASP A 61 1.65 4.22 -10.64
CA ASP A 61 2.17 5.58 -10.84
C ASP A 61 1.42 6.58 -9.94
N HIS A 62 1.82 7.84 -9.98
CA HIS A 62 1.11 8.96 -9.37
C HIS A 62 0.92 10.12 -10.37
N GLY A 63 0.53 9.74 -11.58
CA GLY A 63 0.43 10.58 -12.77
C GLY A 63 1.65 10.45 -13.69
N PRO A 64 1.63 11.13 -14.85
CA PRO A 64 2.66 10.97 -15.88
C PRO A 64 4.09 11.25 -15.37
N GLY A 65 4.99 10.28 -15.57
CA GLY A 65 6.42 10.37 -15.20
C GLY A 65 6.69 10.22 -13.70
N LYS A 66 5.72 9.70 -12.94
CA LYS A 66 5.77 9.54 -11.48
C LYS A 66 5.57 8.07 -11.10
N GLU A 67 6.47 7.23 -11.59
CA GLU A 67 6.43 5.78 -11.37
C GLU A 67 6.52 5.41 -9.89
N VAL A 68 5.84 4.33 -9.52
CA VAL A 68 5.90 3.69 -8.20
C VAL A 68 6.47 2.28 -8.42
N ASP A 69 7.19 1.72 -7.44
CA ASP A 69 7.65 0.32 -7.50
C ASP A 69 6.60 -0.58 -6.82
N GLU A 70 5.44 -0.74 -7.45
CA GLU A 70 4.33 -1.54 -6.97
C GLU A 70 4.70 -3.03 -6.82
N ASP A 71 5.61 -3.51 -7.67
CA ASP A 71 6.12 -4.87 -7.62
C ASP A 71 6.83 -5.16 -6.28
N THR A 72 7.76 -4.29 -5.90
CA THR A 72 8.48 -4.43 -4.62
C THR A 72 7.53 -4.21 -3.44
N ILE A 73 6.56 -3.30 -3.55
CA ILE A 73 5.56 -3.06 -2.50
C ILE A 73 4.76 -4.34 -2.23
N MET A 74 4.17 -4.94 -3.26
CA MET A 74 3.34 -6.14 -3.12
C MET A 74 4.19 -7.34 -2.67
N GLN A 75 5.39 -7.51 -3.21
CA GLN A 75 6.30 -8.58 -2.80
C GLN A 75 6.67 -8.50 -1.31
N LEU A 76 7.10 -7.33 -0.84
CA LEU A 76 7.51 -7.16 0.55
C LEU A 76 6.32 -7.18 1.50
N ALA A 77 5.15 -6.69 1.06
CA ALA A 77 3.91 -6.78 1.83
C ALA A 77 3.58 -8.25 2.15
N GLU A 78 3.57 -9.11 1.13
CA GLU A 78 3.35 -10.55 1.30
C GLU A 78 4.45 -11.22 2.14
N GLN A 79 5.72 -10.93 1.85
CA GLN A 79 6.84 -11.51 2.59
C GLN A 79 6.78 -11.23 4.10
N HIS A 80 6.25 -10.07 4.49
CA HIS A 80 6.20 -9.62 5.88
C HIS A 80 4.80 -9.70 6.52
N GLY A 81 3.80 -10.22 5.83
CA GLY A 81 2.42 -10.29 6.32
C GLY A 81 1.81 -8.91 6.60
N ILE A 82 2.13 -7.92 5.77
CA ILE A 82 1.62 -6.55 5.84
C ILE A 82 0.48 -6.42 4.83
N GLY A 83 -0.68 -5.93 5.28
CA GLY A 83 -1.81 -5.69 4.38
C GLY A 83 -1.54 -4.53 3.42
N TYR A 84 -2.06 -4.61 2.20
CA TYR A 84 -2.03 -3.52 1.22
C TYR A 84 -3.42 -3.21 0.65
N LEU A 85 -3.63 -1.97 0.22
CA LEU A 85 -4.86 -1.50 -0.42
C LEU A 85 -4.48 -0.65 -1.65
N GLY A 86 -4.78 -1.17 -2.85
CA GLY A 86 -4.50 -0.45 -4.09
C GLY A 86 -5.49 0.70 -4.33
N TRP A 87 -4.97 1.85 -4.72
CA TRP A 87 -5.73 3.05 -5.06
C TRP A 87 -5.96 3.10 -6.58
N SER A 88 -7.16 3.29 -7.08
CA SER A 88 -8.47 3.10 -6.42
C SER A 88 -9.47 2.52 -7.43
N TRP A 89 -10.67 2.15 -6.98
CA TRP A 89 -11.58 1.33 -7.79
C TRP A 89 -11.90 1.93 -9.18
N SER A 90 -12.29 3.20 -9.25
CA SER A 90 -12.53 3.96 -10.49
C SER A 90 -12.80 5.43 -10.16
N GLY A 91 -12.77 6.31 -11.16
CA GLY A 91 -13.23 7.70 -11.03
C GLY A 91 -12.20 8.66 -10.47
N ASN A 92 -10.90 8.37 -10.62
CA ASN A 92 -9.85 9.34 -10.33
C ASN A 92 -9.98 10.58 -11.23
N GLY A 93 -9.59 11.73 -10.68
CA GLY A 93 -9.68 13.02 -11.37
C GLY A 93 -8.61 13.19 -12.46
N ASP A 94 -8.64 14.37 -13.08
CA ASP A 94 -7.75 14.71 -14.19
C ASP A 94 -6.26 14.54 -13.84
N GLY A 95 -5.56 13.77 -14.68
CA GLY A 95 -4.14 13.49 -14.55
C GLY A 95 -3.80 12.27 -13.68
N LEU A 96 -4.81 11.61 -13.09
CA LEU A 96 -4.64 10.42 -12.24
C LEU A 96 -5.52 9.24 -12.68
N GLN A 97 -6.10 9.28 -13.89
CA GLN A 97 -6.96 8.20 -14.39
C GLN A 97 -6.22 6.87 -14.54
N SER A 98 -4.89 6.87 -14.66
CA SER A 98 -4.07 5.64 -14.66
C SER A 98 -4.16 4.84 -13.36
N LEU A 99 -4.58 5.48 -12.26
CA LEU A 99 -4.77 4.84 -10.96
C LEU A 99 -6.13 4.13 -10.83
N ASP A 100 -7.02 4.25 -11.81
CA ASP A 100 -8.28 3.51 -11.81
C ASP A 100 -8.01 2.00 -11.95
N ILE A 101 -8.58 1.16 -11.08
CA ILE A 101 -8.53 -0.31 -11.15
C ILE A 101 -9.50 -0.80 -12.24
N THR A 102 -10.65 -0.16 -12.37
CA THR A 102 -11.68 -0.46 -13.37
C THR A 102 -11.98 0.76 -14.22
N THR A 103 -12.37 0.51 -15.46
CA THR A 103 -12.91 1.56 -16.33
C THR A 103 -14.38 1.81 -15.99
N ASN A 104 -14.76 3.06 -15.68
CA ASN A 104 -16.15 3.47 -15.44
C ASN A 104 -16.91 2.61 -14.42
N PHE A 105 -16.26 2.21 -13.33
CA PHE A 105 -16.82 1.35 -12.28
C PHE A 105 -17.30 -0.04 -12.76
N ASP A 106 -16.91 -0.49 -13.96
CA ASP A 106 -17.28 -1.80 -14.48
C ASP A 106 -16.31 -2.89 -13.94
N PRO A 107 -16.77 -3.80 -13.05
CA PRO A 107 -15.92 -4.85 -12.49
C PRO A 107 -15.38 -5.84 -13.53
N ASN A 108 -15.99 -5.89 -14.72
CA ASN A 108 -15.55 -6.79 -15.79
C ASN A 108 -14.51 -6.14 -16.71
N ASN A 109 -14.17 -4.87 -16.48
CA ASN A 109 -13.27 -4.10 -17.33
C ASN A 109 -12.12 -3.50 -16.52
N LEU A 110 -11.16 -4.36 -16.19
CA LEU A 110 -9.93 -3.98 -15.49
C LEU A 110 -9.02 -3.14 -16.40
N THR A 111 -8.44 -2.10 -15.83
CA THR A 111 -7.33 -1.35 -16.45
C THR A 111 -6.02 -2.15 -16.35
N PRO A 112 -4.91 -1.71 -16.98
CA PRO A 112 -3.60 -2.34 -16.76
C PRO A 112 -3.20 -2.39 -15.28
N TRP A 113 -3.42 -1.29 -14.55
CA TRP A 113 -3.16 -1.23 -13.11
C TRP A 113 -4.06 -2.21 -12.34
N GLY A 114 -5.37 -2.22 -12.61
CA GLY A 114 -6.28 -3.13 -11.93
C GLY A 114 -5.95 -4.61 -12.18
N ASN A 115 -5.56 -4.96 -13.40
CA ASN A 115 -5.11 -6.31 -13.72
C ASN A 115 -3.81 -6.66 -13.00
N ARG A 116 -2.85 -5.73 -12.90
CA ARG A 116 -1.61 -5.93 -12.13
C ARG A 116 -1.91 -6.15 -10.64
N LEU A 117 -2.75 -5.33 -10.03
CA LEU A 117 -3.10 -5.41 -8.61
C LEU A 117 -3.87 -6.69 -8.27
N ILE A 118 -4.85 -7.07 -9.09
CA ILE A 118 -5.76 -8.17 -8.79
C ILE A 118 -5.16 -9.52 -9.21
N ASN A 119 -4.70 -9.64 -10.45
CA ASN A 119 -4.31 -10.90 -11.08
C ASN A 119 -2.79 -11.10 -11.20
N GLY A 120 -1.99 -10.07 -10.92
CA GLY A 120 -0.53 -10.14 -11.00
C GLY A 120 0.10 -10.94 -9.86
N ALA A 121 1.43 -11.09 -9.93
CA ALA A 121 2.19 -11.72 -8.85
C ALA A 121 2.02 -10.94 -7.53
N ASN A 122 1.86 -11.68 -6.43
CA ASN A 122 1.55 -11.12 -5.10
C ASN A 122 0.24 -10.29 -5.11
N GLY A 123 -0.64 -10.54 -6.08
CA GLY A 123 -1.91 -9.84 -6.27
C GLY A 123 -3.05 -10.45 -5.46
N ILE A 124 -4.14 -9.69 -5.37
CA ILE A 124 -5.27 -9.96 -4.47
C ILE A 124 -5.82 -11.38 -4.66
N VAL A 125 -5.99 -11.85 -5.90
CA VAL A 125 -6.53 -13.20 -6.16
C VAL A 125 -5.63 -14.29 -5.58
N SER A 126 -4.31 -14.07 -5.60
CA SER A 126 -3.34 -15.08 -5.15
C SER A 126 -3.07 -15.07 -3.65
N THR A 127 -3.38 -13.98 -2.95
CA THR A 127 -2.91 -13.76 -1.56
C THR A 127 -4.01 -13.40 -0.57
N SER A 128 -5.21 -12.99 -1.02
CA SER A 128 -6.27 -12.56 -0.12
C SER A 128 -6.99 -13.73 0.54
N ASP A 129 -7.03 -13.71 1.87
CA ASP A 129 -7.86 -14.59 2.68
C ASP A 129 -9.03 -13.82 3.32
N LEU A 130 -10.23 -14.42 3.30
CA LEU A 130 -11.40 -13.83 3.94
C LEU A 130 -11.23 -13.83 5.47
N CYS A 131 -11.60 -12.72 6.12
CA CYS A 131 -11.59 -12.63 7.56
C CYS A 131 -12.47 -13.75 8.18
N THR A 132 -11.89 -14.49 9.12
CA THR A 132 -12.52 -15.68 9.73
C THR A 132 -13.80 -15.40 10.49
N CYS A 133 -14.06 -14.13 10.84
CA CYS A 133 -15.34 -13.70 11.43
C CYS A 133 -16.54 -13.84 10.46
N PHE A 134 -16.29 -14.05 9.16
CA PHE A 134 -17.33 -14.23 8.14
C PHE A 134 -17.45 -15.67 7.63
N ASN A 135 -16.67 -16.61 8.18
CA ASN A 135 -16.80 -18.05 7.90
C ASN A 135 -17.73 -18.75 8.89
#